data_AF-A0A939HWF2-F1
#
_entry.id   AF-A0A939HWF2-F1
#
_cell.length_a   1.000
_cell.length_b   1.000
_cell.length_c   1.000
_cell.angle_alpha   90.00
_cell.angle_beta   90.00
_cell.angle_gamma   90.00
#
_symmetry.space_group_name_H-M   'P 1'
#
loop_
_entity.id
_entity.type
_entity.pdbx_description
1 polymer ?
#
loop_
_entity_poly.entity_id
_entity_poly.type
_entity_poly.pdbx_seq_one_letter_code
_entity_poly.pdbx_strand_id
1 'polypeptide(L)'
;MIQVKMPTSDSWRDALIESLKDPEHAAGFIEAILEEKDPEPQLLSAALKDVIDARAAMQALSESAKEKYEQLEKILSQSGGTEIYTFVELLEALGFKLAIE
;
A
#
# COMPACT_ATOMS: atom_id res chain seq x y z
N MET A 1 25.71 25.78 3.26
CA MET A 1 25.03 24.64 2.62
C MET A 1 24.63 23.68 3.73
N ILE A 2 23.34 23.46 3.95
CA ILE A 2 22.88 22.50 4.96
C ILE A 2 23.04 21.11 4.33
N GLN A 3 23.89 20.27 4.91
CA GLN A 3 23.94 18.86 4.56
C GLN A 3 22.61 18.23 4.97
N VAL A 4 21.73 18.00 4.02
CA VAL A 4 20.59 17.09 4.21
C VAL A 4 21.18 15.68 4.27
N LYS A 5 21.37 15.18 5.50
CA LYS A 5 21.72 13.78 5.73
C LYS A 5 20.49 12.95 5.38
N MET A 6 20.50 12.35 4.20
CA MET A 6 19.47 11.39 3.79
C MET A 6 19.41 10.28 4.86
N PRO A 7 18.23 9.95 5.39
CA PRO A 7 18.06 8.80 6.27
C PRO A 7 18.57 7.54 5.54
N THR A 8 19.15 6.58 6.27
CA THR A 8 19.41 5.25 5.71
C THR A 8 18.07 4.60 5.32
N SER A 9 18.09 3.64 4.39
CA SER A 9 16.89 2.89 3.97
C SER A 9 16.07 2.39 5.15
N ASP A 10 16.74 1.94 6.20
CA ASP A 10 16.11 1.41 7.41
C ASP A 10 15.37 2.51 8.18
N SER A 11 16.00 3.68 8.36
CA SER A 11 15.35 4.81 9.04
C SER A 11 14.20 5.45 8.25
N TRP A 12 14.23 5.37 6.91
CA TRP A 12 13.09 5.81 6.09
C TRP A 12 11.93 4.82 6.19
N ARG A 13 12.21 3.51 6.10
CA ARG A 13 11.18 2.48 6.23
C ARG A 13 10.54 2.52 7.61
N ASP A 14 11.32 2.67 8.67
CA ASP A 14 10.79 2.80 10.04
C ASP A 14 9.86 4.01 10.19
N ALA A 15 10.24 5.15 9.60
CA ALA A 15 9.41 6.36 9.62
C ALA A 15 8.10 6.18 8.83
N LEU A 16 8.14 5.47 7.70
CA LEU A 16 6.96 5.12 6.91
C LEU A 16 6.04 4.18 7.70
N ILE A 17 6.57 3.10 8.28
CA ILE A 17 5.78 2.17 9.09
C ILE A 17 5.13 2.89 10.28
N GLU A 18 5.84 3.82 10.92
CA GLU A 18 5.27 4.63 11.99
C GLU A 18 4.12 5.52 11.52
N SER A 19 4.24 6.17 10.35
CA SER A 19 3.16 7.02 9.82
C SER A 19 1.92 6.23 9.43
N LEU A 20 2.10 5.01 8.90
CA LEU A 20 1.02 4.11 8.48
C LEU A 20 0.25 3.46 9.65
N LYS A 21 0.67 3.69 10.90
CA LYS A 21 -0.14 3.30 12.06
C LYS A 21 -1.43 4.10 12.15
N ASP A 22 -1.40 5.35 11.71
CA ASP A 22 -2.58 6.18 11.59
C ASP A 22 -3.48 5.68 10.44
N PRO A 23 -4.75 5.29 10.71
CA PRO A 23 -5.63 4.77 9.68
C PRO A 23 -5.85 5.70 8.49
N GLU A 24 -5.96 7.01 8.73
CA GLU A 24 -6.19 7.99 7.66
C GLU A 24 -4.98 8.06 6.73
N HIS A 25 -3.76 8.11 7.28
CA HIS A 25 -2.54 8.02 6.47
C HIS A 25 -2.41 6.69 5.72
N ALA A 26 -2.76 5.56 6.34
CA ALA A 26 -2.70 4.27 5.67
C ALA A 26 -3.68 4.18 4.49
N ALA A 27 -4.89 4.71 4.66
CA ALA A 27 -5.90 4.78 3.60
C ALA A 27 -5.41 5.65 2.44
N GLY A 28 -4.98 6.89 2.72
CA GLY A 28 -4.47 7.79 1.68
C GLY A 28 -3.21 7.27 0.99
N PHE A 29 -2.37 6.51 1.69
CA PHE A 29 -1.22 5.83 1.10
C PHE A 29 -1.65 4.76 0.08
N ILE A 30 -2.63 3.91 0.40
CA ILE A 30 -3.15 2.90 -0.53
C ILE A 30 -3.84 3.57 -1.72
N GLU A 31 -4.64 4.61 -1.49
CA GLU A 31 -5.28 5.38 -2.56
C GLU A 31 -4.25 5.94 -3.55
N ALA A 32 -3.21 6.60 -3.05
CA ALA A 32 -2.16 7.17 -3.90
C ALA A 32 -1.45 6.11 -4.76
N ILE A 33 -1.25 4.90 -4.21
CA ILE A 33 -0.66 3.77 -4.94
C ILE A 33 -1.57 3.27 -6.06
N LEU A 34 -2.88 3.27 -5.83
CA LEU A 34 -3.88 2.86 -6.83
C LEU A 34 -4.12 3.92 -7.92
N GLU A 35 -3.83 5.19 -7.63
CA GLU A 35 -3.91 6.31 -8.59
C GLU A 35 -2.64 6.46 -9.46
N GLU A 36 -1.56 5.73 -9.17
CA GLU A 36 -0.31 5.82 -9.93
C GLU A 36 -0.50 5.38 -11.39
N LYS A 37 0.08 6.15 -12.31
CA LYS A 37 0.01 5.84 -13.74
C LYS A 37 1.22 5.03 -14.13
N ASP A 38 1.00 3.92 -14.83
CA ASP A 38 2.03 2.95 -15.20
C ASP A 38 2.85 2.45 -13.98
N PRO A 39 2.18 1.91 -12.94
CA PRO A 39 2.84 1.52 -11.71
C PRO A 39 3.85 0.39 -11.95
N GLU A 40 4.98 0.45 -11.25
CA GLU A 40 5.95 -0.65 -11.29
C GLU A 40 5.28 -1.96 -10.87
N PRO A 41 5.64 -3.08 -11.53
CA PRO A 41 5.30 -4.40 -11.01
C PRO A 41 5.73 -4.46 -9.54
N GLN A 42 4.87 -4.99 -8.67
CA GLN A 42 5.06 -5.07 -7.21
C GLN A 42 4.77 -3.81 -6.38
N LEU A 43 4.51 -2.63 -6.97
CA LEU A 43 4.24 -1.40 -6.20
C LEU A 43 3.09 -1.60 -5.18
N LEU A 44 1.94 -2.10 -5.65
CA LEU A 44 0.79 -2.39 -4.80
C LEU A 44 1.11 -3.44 -3.71
N SER A 45 1.82 -4.51 -4.06
CA SER A 45 2.17 -5.54 -3.08
C SER A 45 3.11 -5.00 -1.98
N ALA A 46 4.06 -4.15 -2.34
CA ALA A 46 4.96 -3.52 -1.38
C ALA A 46 4.21 -2.57 -0.45
N ALA A 47 3.32 -1.74 -1.02
CA ALA A 47 2.50 -0.82 -0.24
C ALA A 47 1.57 -1.54 0.75
N LEU A 48 0.87 -2.60 0.29
CA LEU A 48 0.03 -3.41 1.16
C LEU A 48 0.84 -4.10 2.26
N LYS A 49 2.05 -4.57 1.95
CA LYS A 49 2.95 -5.12 2.95
C LYS A 49 3.31 -4.10 4.04
N ASP A 50 3.62 -2.87 3.65
CA ASP A 50 3.99 -1.82 4.61
C ASP A 50 2.81 -1.47 5.54
N VAL A 51 1.58 -1.44 5.02
CA VAL A 51 0.37 -1.25 5.85
C VAL A 51 0.14 -2.44 6.79
N ILE A 52 0.33 -3.68 6.31
CA ILE A 52 0.22 -4.88 7.14
C ILE A 52 1.27 -4.90 8.25
N ASP A 53 2.51 -4.54 7.95
CA ASP A 53 3.60 -4.43 8.93
C ASP A 53 3.25 -3.38 10.01
N ALA A 54 2.68 -2.23 9.62
CA ALA A 54 2.22 -1.20 10.55
C ALA A 54 1.08 -1.70 11.47
N ARG A 55 0.06 -2.37 10.91
CA ARG A 55 -1.05 -2.96 11.69
C ARG A 55 -0.57 -4.06 12.63
N ALA A 56 0.37 -4.90 12.19
CA ALA A 56 0.97 -5.94 13.01
C ALA A 56 1.76 -5.34 14.17
N ALA A 57 2.53 -4.27 13.95
CA ALA A 57 3.27 -3.56 15.00
C ALA A 57 2.34 -2.95 16.07
N MET A 58 1.10 -2.62 15.71
CA MET A 58 0.07 -2.14 16.63
C MET A 58 -0.69 -3.26 17.35
N GLN A 59 -0.42 -4.55 17.04
CA GLN A 59 -1.27 -5.68 17.45
C GLN A 59 -2.74 -5.51 17.04
N ALA A 60 -2.98 -4.78 15.94
CA ALA A 60 -4.32 -4.46 15.43
C ALA A 60 -4.71 -5.33 14.21
N LEU A 61 -3.83 -6.23 13.77
CA LEU A 61 -4.09 -7.12 12.65
C LEU A 61 -4.82 -8.38 13.13
N SER A 62 -6.04 -8.60 12.63
CA SER A 62 -6.78 -9.83 12.90
C SER A 62 -6.22 -11.01 12.11
N GLU A 63 -6.39 -12.24 12.62
CA GLU A 63 -6.03 -13.47 11.89
C GLU A 63 -6.74 -13.54 10.53
N SER A 64 -8.01 -13.14 10.47
CA SER A 64 -8.77 -13.10 9.21
C SER A 64 -8.17 -12.13 8.19
N ALA A 65 -7.68 -10.96 8.62
CA ALA A 65 -7.04 -9.99 7.73
C ALA A 65 -5.70 -10.53 7.23
N LYS A 66 -4.93 -11.18 8.11
CA LYS A 66 -3.67 -11.84 7.75
C LYS A 66 -3.87 -12.94 6.71
N GLU A 67 -4.83 -13.83 6.91
CA GLU A 67 -5.15 -14.89 5.94
C GLU A 67 -5.56 -14.32 4.57
N LYS A 68 -6.32 -13.22 4.55
CA LYS A 68 -6.71 -12.54 3.31
C LYS A 68 -5.53 -11.87 2.62
N TYR A 69 -4.63 -11.27 3.38
CA TYR A 69 -3.39 -10.71 2.85
C TYR A 69 -2.51 -11.79 2.22
N GLU A 70 -2.29 -12.94 2.88
CA GLU A 70 -1.49 -14.04 2.32
C GLU A 70 -2.07 -14.60 1.01
N GLN A 71 -3.39 -14.71 0.92
CA GLN A 71 -4.08 -15.09 -0.31
C GLN A 71 -3.88 -14.06 -1.43
N LEU A 72 -4.02 -12.78 -1.10
CA LEU A 72 -3.88 -11.68 -2.04
C LEU A 72 -2.43 -11.53 -2.53
N GLU A 73 -1.43 -11.63 -1.64
CA GLU A 73 -0.01 -11.57 -1.98
C GLU A 73 0.35 -12.63 -3.04
N LYS A 74 -0.17 -13.86 -2.88
CA LYS A 74 0.05 -14.93 -3.87
C LYS A 74 -0.53 -14.57 -5.24
N ILE A 75 -1.72 -13.96 -5.30
CA ILE A 75 -2.33 -13.50 -6.56
C ILE A 75 -1.49 -12.38 -7.16
N LEU A 76 -1.14 -11.37 -6.37
CA LEU A 76 -0.34 -10.22 -6.80
C LEU A 76 1.06 -10.61 -7.30
N SER A 77 1.67 -11.65 -6.73
CA SER A 77 2.97 -12.17 -7.21
C SER A 77 2.90 -12.73 -8.63
N GLN A 78 1.72 -13.15 -9.07
CA GLN A 78 1.49 -13.72 -10.41
C GLN A 78 1.05 -12.67 -11.40
N SER A 79 0.14 -11.77 -10.99
CA SER A 79 -0.47 -10.79 -11.89
C SER A 79 0.12 -9.40 -11.83
N GLY A 80 0.97 -9.12 -10.84
CA GLY A 80 1.50 -7.78 -10.57
C GLY A 80 0.44 -6.77 -10.11
N GLY A 81 -0.79 -7.21 -9.86
CA GLY A 81 -1.92 -6.32 -9.54
C GLY A 81 -2.64 -5.75 -10.77
N THR A 82 -2.34 -6.22 -11.98
CA THR A 82 -2.91 -5.70 -13.23
C THR A 82 -4.43 -5.64 -13.21
N GLU A 83 -5.10 -6.66 -12.66
CA GLU A 83 -6.56 -6.70 -12.58
C GLU A 83 -7.14 -5.60 -11.69
N ILE A 84 -6.42 -5.23 -10.62
CA ILE A 84 -6.85 -4.17 -9.69
C ILE A 84 -6.73 -2.82 -10.38
N TYR A 85 -5.58 -2.53 -11.00
CA TYR A 85 -5.40 -1.26 -11.73
C TYR A 85 -6.40 -1.13 -12.88
N THR A 86 -6.64 -2.20 -13.64
CA THR A 86 -7.65 -2.21 -14.71
C THR A 86 -9.06 -1.92 -14.15
N PHE A 87 -9.38 -2.41 -12.96
CA PHE A 87 -10.65 -2.11 -12.31
C PHE A 87 -10.74 -0.64 -11.88
N VAL A 88 -9.66 -0.06 -11.33
CA VAL A 88 -9.61 1.36 -10.99
C VAL A 88 -9.80 2.23 -12.24
N GLU A 89 -9.06 1.93 -13.32
CA GLU A 89 -9.19 2.61 -14.62
C GLU A 89 -10.63 2.53 -15.17
N LEU A 90 -11.29 1.38 -15.02
CA LEU A 90 -12.69 1.23 -15.41
C LEU A 90 -13.61 2.16 -14.60
N LEU A 91 -13.42 2.24 -13.29
CA LEU A 91 -14.21 3.15 -12.44
C LEU A 91 -14.02 4.60 -12.88
N GLU A 92 -12.78 5.02 -13.15
CA GLU A 92 -12.49 6.36 -13.66
C GLU A 92 -13.16 6.63 -15.00
N ALA A 93 -13.10 5.68 -15.94
CA ALA A 93 -13.75 5.78 -17.24
C ALA A 93 -15.28 5.91 -17.13
N LEU A 94 -15.87 5.38 -16.05
CA LEU A 94 -17.29 5.50 -15.73
C LEU A 94 -17.64 6.80 -14.97
N GLY A 95 -16.65 7.62 -14.62
CA GLY A 95 -16.83 8.86 -13.84
C GLY A 95 -16.90 8.64 -12.34
N PHE A 96 -16.47 7.47 -11.84
CA PHE A 96 -16.35 7.18 -10.42
C PHE A 96 -14.91 7.35 -9.93
N LYS A 97 -14.75 7.54 -8.62
CA LYS A 97 -13.45 7.53 -7.94
C LYS A 97 -13.47 6.45 -6.86
N LEU A 98 -12.40 5.66 -6.77
CA LEU A 98 -12.19 4.72 -5.67
C LEU A 98 -11.67 5.49 -4.45
N ALA A 99 -12.22 5.21 -3.28
CA ALA A 99 -11.75 5.74 -2.01
C ALA A 99 -11.60 4.62 -0.98
N ILE A 100 -10.66 4.78 -0.06
CA ILE A 100 -10.38 3.89 1.07
C ILE A 100 -10.68 4.69 2.35
N GLU A 101 -11.53 4.13 3.22
CA GLU A 101 -12.02 4.79 4.45
C GLU A 101 -11.82 3.89 5.70
#